data_AF-A0A2X1LH50-F1
#
_entry.id   AF-A0A2X1LH50-F1
#
_cell.length_a   1.000
_cell.length_b   1.000
_cell.length_c   1.000
_cell.angle_alpha   90.00
_cell.angle_beta   90.00
_cell.angle_gamma   90.00
#
_symmetry.space_group_name_H-M   'P 1'
#
loop_
_entity.id
_entity.type
_entity.pdbx_description
1 polymer ?
#
loop_
_entity_poly.entity_id
_entity_poly.type
_entity_poly.pdbx_seq_one_letter_code
_entity_poly.pdbx_strand_id
1 'polypeptide(L)' 'MPPSTFGAICKGLGEAKLNAKPARVVMEKPLGTSLATSQEINDQVGEYFEECQVLPYRPLSLVKKRC' A
#
# COMPACT_ATOMS: atom_id res chain seq x y z
N MET A 1 -8.96 9.06 -2.71
CA MET A 1 -9.85 7.87 -2.72
C MET A 1 -10.33 7.60 -1.31
N PRO A 2 -11.51 6.98 -1.12
CA PRO A 2 -11.92 6.46 0.18
C PRO A 2 -10.93 5.38 0.65
N PRO A 3 -10.56 5.33 1.94
CA PRO A 3 -9.69 4.29 2.48
C PRO A 3 -10.24 2.87 2.26
N SER A 4 -11.57 2.74 2.23
CA SER A 4 -12.28 1.48 2.01
C SER A 4 -12.09 0.88 0.62
N THR A 5 -11.77 1.69 -0.39
CA THR A 5 -11.53 1.19 -1.77
C THR A 5 -10.12 0.62 -1.93
N PHE A 6 -9.20 0.98 -1.04
CA PHE A 6 -7.79 0.63 -1.16
C PHE A 6 -7.56 -0.89 -1.10
N GLY A 7 -8.18 -1.57 -0.13
CA GLY A 7 -8.11 -3.03 -0.01
C GLY A 7 -8.66 -3.76 -1.25
N ALA A 8 -9.78 -3.30 -1.80
CA ALA A 8 -10.36 -3.88 -3.01
C ALA A 8 -9.45 -3.73 -4.25
N ILE A 9 -8.75 -2.59 -4.37
CA ILE A 9 -7.77 -2.37 -5.45
C ILE A 9 -6.55 -3.28 -5.28
N CYS A 10 -5.99 -3.36 -4.07
CA CYS A 10 -4.85 -4.25 -3.80
C CYS A 10 -5.19 -5.71 -4.08
N LYS A 11 -6.38 -6.15 -3.68
CA LYS A 11 -6.89 -7.48 -4.00
C LYS A 11 -6.99 -7.70 -5.51
N GLY A 12 -7.61 -6.78 -6.25
CA GLY A 12 -7.70 -6.89 -7.71
C GLY A 12 -6.34 -6.92 -8.41
N LEU A 13 -5.37 -6.13 -7.93
CA LEU A 13 -4.00 -6.14 -8.45
C LEU A 13 -3.27 -7.47 -8.15
N GLY A 14 -3.51 -8.05 -6.97
CA GLY A 14 -2.99 -9.36 -6.59
C GLY A 14 -3.59 -10.49 -7.42
N GLU A 15 -4.92 -10.49 -7.61
CA GLU A 15 -5.62 -11.46 -8.46
C GLU A 15 -5.17 -11.38 -9.93
N ALA A 16 -4.92 -10.16 -10.43
CA ALA A 16 -4.36 -9.93 -11.76
C ALA A 16 -2.86 -10.27 -11.88
N LYS A 17 -2.19 -10.67 -10.79
CA LYS A 17 -0.74 -10.94 -10.71
C LYS A 17 0.14 -9.75 -11.12
N LEU A 18 -0.39 -8.53 -10.95
CA LEU A 18 0.33 -7.27 -11.22
C LEU A 18 1.12 -6.77 -10.00
N ASN A 19 1.16 -7.55 -8.93
CA ASN A 19 1.91 -7.28 -7.70
C ASN A 19 3.35 -7.84 -7.71
N ALA A 20 3.79 -8.50 -8.79
CA ALA A 20 5.15 -9.02 -8.90
C ALA A 20 6.21 -7.90 -8.96
N LYS A 21 7.39 -8.14 -8.39
CA LYS A 21 8.53 -7.22 -8.49
C LYS A 21 8.86 -6.95 -9.97
N PRO A 22 9.12 -5.69 -10.37
CA PRO A 22 9.46 -4.53 -9.54
C PRO A 22 8.27 -3.60 -9.21
N ALA A 23 7.02 -4.06 -9.32
CA ALA A 23 5.85 -3.22 -9.02
C ALA A 23 5.90 -2.68 -7.58
N ARG A 24 5.55 -1.41 -7.39
CA ARG A 24 5.48 -0.75 -6.07
C ARG A 24 4.18 0.02 -5.97
N VAL A 25 3.64 0.08 -4.76
CA VAL A 25 2.41 0.80 -4.44
C VAL A 25 2.79 2.00 -3.59
N VAL A 26 2.37 3.18 -4.05
CA VAL A 26 2.51 4.43 -3.29
C VAL A 26 1.18 4.74 -2.63
N MET A 27 1.22 4.96 -1.33
CA MET A 27 0.04 5.23 -0.52
C MET A 27 0.02 6.66 -0.02
N GLU A 28 -1.02 7.39 -0.41
CA GLU A 28 -1.33 8.71 0.14
C GLU A 28 -1.87 8.58 1.57
N LYS A 29 -1.33 9.36 2.50
CA LYS A 29 -1.90 9.51 3.84
C LYS A 29 -3.02 10.55 3.81
N PRO A 30 -4.10 10.42 4.60
CA PRO A 30 -4.26 9.53 5.76
C PRO A 30 -4.80 8.14 5.43
N LEU A 31 -4.14 7.12 5.99
CA LEU A 31 -4.56 5.72 5.90
C LEU A 31 -5.59 5.43 6.99
N GLY A 32 -6.87 5.63 6.68
CA GLY A 32 -7.94 5.47 7.66
C GLY A 32 -8.08 6.65 8.63
N THR A 33 -9.14 6.61 9.43
CA THR A 33 -9.52 7.68 10.37
C THR A 33 -9.08 7.39 11.81
N SER A 34 -8.64 6.17 12.10
CA SER A 34 -8.13 5.74 13.41
C SER A 34 -6.97 4.75 13.25
N LEU A 35 -6.15 4.60 14.29
CA LEU A 35 -5.05 3.63 14.32
C LEU A 35 -5.50 2.21 13.97
N ALA A 36 -6.68 1.80 14.44
CA ALA A 36 -7.25 0.49 14.13
C ALA A 36 -7.51 0.34 12.63
N THR A 37 -8.16 1.33 12.00
CA THR A 37 -8.40 1.29 10.55
C THR A 37 -7.11 1.37 9.73
N SER A 38 -6.10 2.08 10.21
CA SER A 38 -4.79 2.11 9.57
C SER A 38 -4.12 0.73 9.59
N GLN A 39 -4.21 0.02 10.72
CA GLN A 39 -3.64 -1.31 10.87
C GLN A 39 -4.37 -2.32 9.98
N GLU A 40 -5.71 -2.32 9.98
CA GLU A 40 -6.52 -3.19 9.12
C GLU A 40 -6.18 -3.01 7.63
N ILE A 41 -6.02 -1.76 7.17
CA ILE A 41 -5.62 -1.48 5.79
C ILE A 41 -4.19 -1.97 5.53
N ASN A 42 -3.27 -1.75 6.46
CA ASN A 42 -1.89 -2.17 6.30
C ASN A 42 -1.76 -3.70 6.23
N ASP A 43 -2.52 -4.42 7.05
CA ASP A 43 -2.55 -5.88 7.07
C ASP A 43 -3.14 -6.44 5.76
N GLN A 44 -4.24 -5.86 5.28
CA GLN A 44 -4.83 -6.23 3.97
C GLN A 44 -3.87 -6.00 2.81
N VAL A 45 -3.03 -4.97 2.88
CA VAL A 45 -2.05 -4.69 1.82
C VAL A 45 -0.86 -5.63 1.94
N GLY A 46 -0.42 -5.93 3.15
CA GLY A 46 0.66 -6.89 3.42
C GLY A 46 0.37 -8.30 2.91
N GLU A 47 -0.91 -8.67 2.74
CA GLU A 47 -1.29 -9.94 2.07
C GLU A 47 -0.90 -9.99 0.59
N TYR A 48 -0.86 -8.84 -0.10
CA TYR A 48 -0.63 -8.78 -1.55
C TYR A 48 0.71 -8.13 -1.94
N PHE A 49 1.28 -7.27 -1.09
CA PHE A 49 2.51 -6.54 -1.35
C PHE A 49 3.47 -6.66 -0.17
N GLU A 50 4.73 -6.95 -0.48
CA GLU A 50 5.81 -6.93 0.51
C GLU A 50 6.07 -5.50 1.03
N GLU A 51 6.57 -5.36 2.26
CA GLU A 51 6.86 -4.03 2.84
C GLU A 51 7.79 -3.17 1.97
N CYS A 52 8.73 -3.80 1.24
CA CYS A 52 9.62 -3.08 0.31
C CYS A 52 8.89 -2.49 -0.92
N GLN A 53 7.74 -3.05 -1.28
CA GLN A 53 6.89 -2.56 -2.37
C GLN A 53 5.92 -1.49 -1.91
N VAL A 54 5.66 -1.38 -0.60
CA VAL A 54 4.77 -0.38 -0.02
C VAL A 54 5.55 0.89 0.34
N LEU A 55 5.24 1.98 -0.35
CA LEU A 55 5.86 3.28 -0.10
C LEU A 55 4.82 4.27 0.44
N PRO A 56 5.06 4.91 1.61
CA PRO A 56 4.25 6.06 2.00
C PRO A 56 4.54 7.21 1.04
N TYR A 57 3.51 7.97 0.66
CA TYR A 57 3.70 9.18 -0.12
C TYR A 57 4.65 10.12 0.59
N ARG A 58 5.82 10.31 -0.01
CA ARG A 58 6.84 11.25 0.42
C ARG A 58 7.38 11.95 -0.82
N PRO A 59 7.86 13.20 -0.69
CA PRO A 59 8.57 13.87 -1.76
C PRO A 59 9.71 13.01 -2.28
N LEU A 60 9.96 13.03 -3.59
CA LEU A 60 10.95 12.19 -4.28
C LEU A 60 12.36 12.28 -3.66
N SER A 61 12.66 13.41 -3.00
CA SER A 61 13.91 13.68 -2.27
C SER A 61 14.10 12.87 -0.97
N LEU A 62 13.05 12.24 -0.43
CA LEU A 62 13.05 11.50 0.83
C LEU A 62 12.76 10.00 0.65
N VAL A 63 12.71 9.51 -0.60
CA VAL A 63 12.61 8.08 -0.89
C VAL A 63 13.96 7.44 -0.55
N LYS A 64 14.18 7.17 0.74
CA LYS A 64 15.19 6.19 1.14
C LYS A 64 14.76 4.86 0.52
N LYS A 65 15.62 4.28 -0.31
CA LYS A 65 15.57 2.87 -0.71
C LYS A 65 15.62 2.00 0.55
N ARG A 66 14.47 1.78 1.19
CA ARG A 66 14.27 0.59 2.03
C ARG A 66 13.88 -0.49 1.02
N CYS A 67 14.89 -1.31 0.68
CA CYS A 67 15.11 -1.95 -0.62
C CYS A 67 15.33 -0.93 -1.78
#